data_AF-A0A2E2T602-F1
#
_entry.id   AF-A0A2E2T602-F1
#
_cell.length_a   1.000
_cell.length_b   1.000
_cell.length_c   1.000
_cell.angle_alpha   90.00
_cell.angle_beta   90.00
_cell.angle_gamma   90.00
#
_symmetry.space_group_name_H-M   'P 1'
#
loop_
_entity.id
_entity.type
_entity.pdbx_description
1 polymer ?
#
loop_
_entity_poly.entity_id
_entity_poly.type
_entity_poly.pdbx_seq_one_letter_code
_entity_poly.pdbx_strand_id
1 'polypeptide(L)'
;MSHFLDQLCKFLMPLQFAFLRIFTFLIIVSTSMPLAAKAQEQKWVAETFSLLSNLIDEQRMIPVSNENALDTEIPGGFVKLIVSLPVTVQNVEIIPRHTSVMCSYQAVREGNRIPVTCYRMLTHEKYDFRISARVYDRQGGLGIPADRQKSNGALQADHAKELQLVIENVEAVGTVGRLWSRTPNHEN
;
A
#
# COMPACT_ATOMS: atom_id res chain seq x y z
N MET A 1 -58.39 44.99 -10.40
CA MET A 1 -57.70 44.00 -9.51
C MET A 1 -57.37 42.67 -10.18
N SER A 2 -58.10 42.19 -11.20
CA SER A 2 -57.79 40.87 -11.82
C SER A 2 -56.54 40.84 -12.71
N HIS A 3 -56.14 41.98 -13.30
CA HIS A 3 -54.98 42.03 -14.21
C HIS A 3 -53.60 41.87 -13.53
N PHE A 4 -53.52 42.14 -12.23
CA PHE A 4 -52.24 42.10 -11.47
C PHE A 4 -51.91 40.68 -10.99
N LEU A 5 -52.92 39.89 -10.63
CA LEU A 5 -52.79 38.48 -10.26
C LEU A 5 -52.36 37.61 -11.45
N ASP A 6 -52.84 37.95 -12.65
CA ASP A 6 -52.56 37.19 -13.88
C ASP A 6 -51.12 37.40 -14.39
N GLN A 7 -50.53 38.59 -14.16
CA GLN A 7 -49.11 38.86 -14.43
C GLN A 7 -48.17 38.19 -13.40
N LEU A 8 -48.57 38.13 -12.13
CA LEU A 8 -47.79 37.46 -11.07
C LEU A 8 -47.68 35.94 -11.32
N CYS A 9 -48.76 35.30 -11.77
CA CYS A 9 -48.77 33.87 -12.10
C CYS A 9 -47.84 33.52 -13.28
N LYS A 10 -47.78 34.38 -14.32
CA LYS A 10 -46.88 34.19 -15.48
C LYS A 10 -45.40 34.34 -15.14
N PHE A 11 -45.06 35.12 -14.12
CA PHE A 11 -43.67 35.26 -13.64
C PHE A 11 -43.24 34.16 -12.68
N LEU A 12 -44.15 33.66 -11.82
CA LEU A 12 -43.84 32.65 -10.82
C LEU A 12 -43.71 31.22 -11.38
N MET A 13 -44.50 30.86 -12.39
CA MET A 13 -44.42 29.53 -13.03
C MET A 13 -43.03 29.16 -13.59
N PRO A 14 -42.38 29.97 -14.45
CA PRO A 14 -41.08 29.61 -15.01
C PRO A 14 -39.98 29.54 -13.95
N LEU A 15 -40.09 30.34 -12.87
CA LEU A 15 -39.14 30.33 -11.76
C LEU A 15 -39.21 29.00 -10.98
N GLN A 16 -40.42 28.47 -10.74
CA GLN A 16 -40.59 27.17 -10.07
C GLN A 16 -40.09 26.00 -10.93
N PHE A 17 -40.29 26.04 -12.25
CA PHE A 17 -39.73 25.02 -13.15
C PHE A 17 -38.20 25.07 -13.24
N ALA A 18 -37.60 26.27 -13.21
CA ALA A 18 -36.14 26.41 -13.16
C ALA A 18 -35.57 25.85 -11.83
N PHE A 19 -36.19 26.18 -10.70
CA PHE A 19 -35.81 25.64 -9.40
C PHE A 19 -35.92 24.11 -9.34
N LEU A 20 -37.03 23.55 -9.85
CA LEU A 20 -37.24 22.10 -9.89
C LEU A 20 -36.15 21.42 -10.73
N ARG A 21 -35.82 21.96 -11.91
CA ARG A 21 -34.77 21.40 -12.78
C ARG A 21 -33.39 21.45 -12.13
N ILE A 22 -33.03 22.55 -11.48
CA ILE A 22 -31.76 22.69 -10.76
C ILE A 22 -31.67 21.70 -9.61
N PHE A 23 -32.74 21.56 -8.81
CA PHE A 23 -32.77 20.61 -7.69
C PHE A 23 -32.69 19.16 -8.16
N THR A 24 -33.40 18.82 -9.24
CA THR A 24 -33.36 17.46 -9.81
C THR A 24 -31.97 17.16 -10.37
N PHE A 25 -31.32 18.14 -11.03
CA PHE A 25 -29.96 17.99 -11.55
C PHE A 25 -28.95 17.83 -10.41
N LEU A 26 -29.05 18.62 -9.34
CA LEU A 26 -28.22 18.49 -8.14
C LEU A 26 -28.37 17.12 -7.47
N ILE A 27 -29.60 16.59 -7.37
CA ILE A 27 -29.86 15.25 -6.80
C ILE A 27 -29.27 14.15 -7.70
N ILE A 28 -29.42 14.26 -9.02
CA ILE A 28 -28.85 13.27 -9.96
C ILE A 28 -27.32 13.28 -9.91
N VAL A 29 -26.70 14.46 -9.89
CA VAL A 29 -25.23 14.58 -9.78
C VAL A 29 -24.73 14.03 -8.44
N SER A 30 -25.41 14.33 -7.33
CA SER A 30 -25.02 13.86 -6.00
C SER A 30 -25.27 12.37 -5.75
N THR A 31 -26.23 11.74 -6.43
CA THR A 31 -26.50 10.29 -6.29
C THR A 31 -25.71 9.41 -7.27
N SER A 32 -25.31 9.91 -8.43
CA SER A 32 -24.53 9.15 -9.43
C SER A 32 -23.02 9.14 -9.16
N MET A 33 -22.46 10.20 -8.56
CA MET A 33 -21.05 10.29 -8.17
C MET A 33 -20.55 9.20 -7.19
N PRO A 34 -21.28 8.86 -6.10
CA PRO A 34 -20.78 7.88 -5.13
C PRO A 34 -20.71 6.45 -5.68
N LEU A 35 -21.53 6.10 -6.68
CA LEU A 35 -21.53 4.76 -7.28
C LEU A 35 -20.32 4.56 -8.22
N ALA A 36 -20.04 5.56 -9.06
CA ALA A 36 -18.88 5.54 -9.96
C ALA A 36 -17.55 5.53 -9.19
N ALA A 37 -17.45 6.32 -8.11
CA ALA A 37 -16.26 6.36 -7.26
C ALA A 37 -15.98 5.02 -6.57
N LYS A 38 -17.02 4.35 -6.05
CA LYS A 38 -16.87 3.01 -5.45
C LYS A 38 -16.49 1.94 -6.48
N ALA A 39 -17.08 1.97 -7.67
CA ALA A 39 -16.74 1.02 -8.73
C ALA A 39 -15.28 1.18 -9.19
N GLN A 40 -14.81 2.43 -9.35
CA GLN A 40 -13.43 2.72 -9.72
C GLN A 40 -12.43 2.26 -8.65
N GLU A 41 -12.76 2.47 -7.37
CA GLU A 41 -11.96 2.03 -6.24
C GLU A 41 -11.86 0.50 -6.18
N GLN A 42 -12.98 -0.22 -6.32
CA GLN A 42 -12.98 -1.69 -6.35
C GLN A 42 -12.16 -2.24 -7.52
N LYS A 43 -12.26 -1.59 -8.69
CA LYS A 43 -11.43 -1.93 -9.86
C LYS A 43 -9.95 -1.76 -9.56
N TRP A 44 -9.55 -0.63 -8.99
CA TRP A 44 -8.17 -0.37 -8.59
C TRP A 44 -7.65 -1.37 -7.55
N VAL A 45 -8.46 -1.72 -6.55
CA VAL A 45 -8.11 -2.74 -5.53
C VAL A 45 -7.83 -4.08 -6.19
N ALA A 46 -8.73 -4.55 -7.07
CA ALA A 46 -8.59 -5.82 -7.77
C ALA A 46 -7.36 -5.85 -8.68
N GLU A 47 -7.13 -4.78 -9.44
CA GLU A 47 -5.95 -4.63 -10.29
C GLU A 47 -4.65 -4.63 -9.48
N THR A 48 -4.61 -3.90 -8.35
CA THR A 48 -3.44 -3.86 -7.46
C THR A 48 -3.12 -5.24 -6.89
N PHE A 49 -4.12 -5.97 -6.41
CA PHE A 49 -3.93 -7.35 -5.96
C PHE A 49 -3.40 -8.27 -7.07
N SER A 50 -3.92 -8.13 -8.29
CA SER A 50 -3.47 -8.92 -9.44
C SER A 50 -1.99 -8.64 -9.77
N LEU A 51 -1.61 -7.36 -9.85
CA LEU A 51 -0.23 -6.96 -10.12
C LEU A 51 0.74 -7.43 -9.04
N LEU A 52 0.37 -7.32 -7.76
CA LEU A 52 1.21 -7.81 -6.66
C LEU A 52 1.25 -9.35 -6.61
N SER A 53 0.18 -10.04 -7.02
CA SER A 53 0.19 -11.52 -7.12
C SER A 53 1.18 -12.00 -8.18
N ASN A 54 1.26 -11.31 -9.32
CA ASN A 54 2.26 -11.62 -10.34
C ASN A 54 3.70 -11.50 -9.80
N LEU A 55 3.97 -10.52 -8.92
CA LEU A 55 5.28 -10.40 -8.27
C LEU A 55 5.60 -11.60 -7.37
N ILE A 56 4.59 -12.12 -6.66
CA ILE A 56 4.72 -13.29 -5.79
C ILE A 56 4.98 -14.54 -6.63
N ASP A 57 4.18 -14.76 -7.68
CA ASP A 57 4.29 -15.94 -8.54
C ASP A 57 5.66 -16.01 -9.25
N GLU A 58 6.21 -14.85 -9.64
CA GLU A 58 7.54 -14.73 -10.22
C GLU A 58 8.68 -14.78 -9.20
N GLN A 59 8.38 -14.81 -7.89
CA GLN A 59 9.34 -14.61 -6.80
C GLN A 59 10.24 -13.39 -7.04
N ARG A 60 9.63 -12.28 -7.49
CA ARG A 60 10.36 -11.11 -7.96
C ARG A 60 11.20 -10.50 -6.84
N MET A 61 12.50 -10.38 -7.09
CA MET A 61 13.44 -9.70 -6.20
C MET A 61 13.27 -8.18 -6.29
N ILE A 62 12.87 -7.56 -5.19
CA ILE A 62 12.72 -6.10 -5.06
C ILE A 62 13.99 -5.55 -4.40
N PRO A 63 14.76 -4.68 -5.07
CA PRO A 63 15.98 -4.12 -4.50
C PRO A 63 15.63 -3.14 -3.38
N VAL A 64 16.20 -3.36 -2.19
CA VAL A 64 15.97 -2.54 -1.00
C VAL A 64 17.29 -2.23 -0.30
N SER A 65 17.28 -1.19 0.55
CA SER A 65 18.38 -0.87 1.45
C SER A 65 17.86 -0.66 2.86
N ASN A 66 18.57 -1.13 3.89
CA ASN A 66 18.21 -0.79 5.26
C ASN A 66 18.59 0.66 5.59
N GLU A 67 17.67 1.40 6.20
CA GLU A 67 17.85 2.80 6.57
C GLU A 67 18.64 2.93 7.88
N ASN A 68 18.41 1.99 8.81
CA ASN A 68 18.99 2.02 10.15
C ASN A 68 19.89 0.80 10.36
N ALA A 69 20.87 0.94 11.27
CA ALA A 69 21.65 -0.18 11.77
C ALA A 69 20.78 -1.12 12.62
N LEU A 70 21.15 -2.40 12.65
CA LEU A 70 20.47 -3.45 13.41
C LEU A 70 21.36 -3.92 14.56
N ASP A 71 20.72 -4.25 15.68
CA ASP A 71 21.38 -4.80 16.85
C ASP A 71 20.47 -5.85 17.50
N THR A 72 20.83 -7.12 17.35
CA THR A 72 20.02 -8.24 17.86
C THR A 72 20.20 -8.50 19.34
N GLU A 73 20.94 -7.65 20.06
CA GLU A 73 21.03 -7.75 21.52
C GLU A 73 19.68 -7.50 22.19
N ILE A 74 18.87 -6.60 21.61
CA ILE A 74 17.55 -6.23 22.09
C ILE A 74 16.49 -7.02 21.31
N PRO A 75 15.63 -7.82 21.97
CA PRO A 75 14.56 -8.54 21.29
C PRO A 75 13.46 -7.58 20.77
N GLY A 76 12.76 -8.00 19.71
CA GLY A 76 11.64 -7.23 19.14
C GLY A 76 12.08 -5.97 18.38
N GLY A 77 13.28 -5.99 17.79
CA GLY A 77 13.79 -4.89 17.01
C GLY A 77 13.04 -4.69 15.70
N PHE A 78 13.02 -3.45 15.22
CA PHE A 78 12.44 -3.07 13.94
C PHE A 78 13.53 -2.57 13.00
N VAL A 79 13.39 -2.89 11.73
CA VAL A 79 14.22 -2.33 10.65
C VAL A 79 13.30 -1.74 9.60
N LYS A 80 13.63 -0.51 9.19
CA LYS A 80 13.01 0.12 8.03
C LYS A 80 13.93 -0.08 6.84
N LEU A 81 13.38 -0.69 5.78
CA LEU A 81 14.03 -0.77 4.48
C LEU A 81 13.40 0.26 3.55
N ILE A 82 14.15 0.64 2.53
CA ILE A 82 13.72 1.57 1.50
C ILE A 82 13.91 0.90 0.15
N VAL A 83 12.87 0.89 -0.69
CA VAL A 83 12.96 0.40 -2.06
C VAL A 83 13.90 1.28 -2.88
N SER A 84 14.95 0.67 -3.42
CA SER A 84 16.06 1.38 -4.06
C SER A 84 15.80 1.69 -5.55
N LEU A 85 15.02 0.85 -6.23
CA LEU A 85 14.61 1.03 -7.63
C LEU A 85 13.10 0.77 -7.77
N PRO A 86 12.40 1.47 -8.68
CA PRO A 86 10.99 1.23 -8.92
C PRO A 86 10.74 -0.18 -9.44
N VAL A 87 9.59 -0.77 -9.09
CA VAL A 87 9.14 -2.07 -9.57
C VAL A 87 7.95 -1.86 -10.49
N THR A 88 8.08 -2.37 -11.72
CA THR A 88 7.08 -2.26 -12.77
C THR A 88 6.57 -3.64 -13.16
N VAL A 89 5.25 -3.78 -13.27
CA VAL A 89 4.56 -4.98 -13.76
C VAL A 89 3.62 -4.55 -14.89
N GLN A 90 3.70 -5.19 -16.05
CA GLN A 90 2.86 -4.86 -17.21
C GLN A 90 2.88 -3.36 -17.59
N ASN A 91 4.06 -2.73 -17.53
CA ASN A 91 4.28 -1.28 -17.75
C ASN A 91 3.61 -0.35 -16.72
N VAL A 92 3.14 -0.88 -15.60
CA VAL A 92 2.60 -0.10 -14.47
C VAL A 92 3.60 -0.14 -13.31
N GLU A 93 4.06 1.03 -12.86
CA GLU A 93 4.83 1.13 -11.62
C GLU A 93 3.91 0.83 -10.43
N ILE A 94 4.17 -0.28 -9.74
CA ILE A 94 3.35 -0.74 -8.63
C ILE A 94 3.99 -0.43 -7.27
N ILE A 95 5.31 -0.45 -7.23
CA ILE A 95 6.09 -0.10 -6.04
C ILE A 95 7.11 0.97 -6.45
N PRO A 96 6.83 2.24 -6.16
CA PRO A 96 7.75 3.34 -6.46
C PRO A 96 9.06 3.22 -5.69
N ARG A 97 10.09 3.88 -6.22
CA ARG A 97 11.32 4.14 -5.47
C ARG A 97 11.01 4.90 -4.17
N HIS A 98 11.81 4.64 -3.14
CA HIS A 98 11.66 5.21 -1.81
C HIS A 98 10.41 4.76 -1.03
N THR A 99 9.73 3.71 -1.50
CA THR A 99 8.71 3.02 -0.69
C THR A 99 9.35 2.50 0.59
N SER A 100 8.74 2.83 1.73
CA SER A 100 9.17 2.40 3.05
C SER A 100 8.65 1.00 3.33
N VAL A 101 9.54 0.09 3.71
CA VAL A 101 9.20 -1.28 4.09
C VAL A 101 9.47 -1.47 5.58
N MET A 102 8.44 -1.83 6.33
CA MET A 102 8.54 -2.05 7.77
C MET A 102 8.74 -3.54 8.04
N CYS A 103 9.81 -3.85 8.77
CA CYS A 103 10.17 -5.22 9.10
C CYS A 103 10.55 -5.34 10.58
N SER A 104 10.48 -6.57 11.07
CA SER A 104 10.90 -6.93 12.41
C SER A 104 11.96 -8.02 12.37
N TYR A 105 12.76 -8.05 13.43
CA TYR A 105 13.70 -9.13 13.69
C TYR A 105 13.64 -9.52 15.17
N GLN A 106 14.03 -10.76 15.44
CA GLN A 106 14.15 -11.30 16.78
C GLN A 106 15.59 -11.21 17.27
N ALA A 107 15.79 -11.41 18.57
CA ALA A 107 17.13 -11.57 19.11
C ALA A 107 17.78 -12.82 18.48
N VAL A 108 19.02 -12.66 18.04
CA VAL A 108 19.87 -13.71 17.46
C VAL A 108 21.15 -13.77 18.29
N ARG A 109 21.64 -14.98 18.58
CA ARG A 109 22.82 -15.22 19.43
C ARG A 109 23.93 -15.99 18.73
N GLU A 110 23.70 -16.44 17.49
CA GLU A 110 24.64 -17.22 16.71
C GLU A 110 24.41 -17.03 15.20
N GLY A 111 25.41 -17.39 14.41
CA GLY A 111 25.39 -17.25 12.96
C GLY A 111 26.01 -15.94 12.48
N ASN A 112 25.82 -15.64 11.19
CA ASN A 112 26.38 -14.48 10.51
C ASN A 112 25.32 -13.65 9.77
N ARG A 113 24.04 -13.92 10.03
CA ARG A 113 22.90 -13.29 9.36
C ARG A 113 21.78 -13.03 10.36
N ILE A 114 21.08 -11.93 10.14
CA ILE A 114 19.93 -11.50 10.92
C ILE A 114 18.68 -11.82 10.09
N PRO A 115 17.87 -12.83 10.48
CA PRO A 115 16.59 -13.08 9.83
C PRO A 115 15.65 -11.91 10.04
N VAL A 116 15.02 -11.45 8.96
CA VAL A 116 14.10 -10.31 8.97
C VAL A 116 12.83 -10.70 8.24
N THR A 117 11.69 -10.38 8.83
CA THR A 117 10.37 -10.55 8.21
C THR A 117 9.72 -9.18 8.05
N CYS A 118 9.26 -8.88 6.85
CA CYS A 118 8.63 -7.61 6.50
C CYS A 118 7.12 -7.77 6.40
N TYR A 119 6.39 -6.81 6.97
CA TYR A 119 4.94 -6.93 7.16
C TYR A 119 4.13 -5.78 6.55
N ARG A 120 4.78 -4.69 6.11
CA ARG A 120 4.10 -3.53 5.54
C ARG A 120 4.97 -2.77 4.57
N MET A 121 4.37 -2.27 3.49
CA MET A 121 4.96 -1.31 2.57
C MET A 121 4.12 -0.03 2.52
N LEU A 122 4.76 1.13 2.56
CA LEU A 122 4.13 2.43 2.52
C LEU A 122 4.79 3.30 1.46
N THR A 123 4.04 3.65 0.42
CA THR A 123 4.52 4.54 -0.65
C THR A 123 4.42 6.00 -0.23
N HIS A 124 5.17 6.88 -0.91
CA HIS A 124 5.09 8.33 -0.68
C HIS A 124 3.71 8.91 -1.08
N GLU A 125 3.00 8.24 -1.98
CA GLU A 125 1.61 8.54 -2.37
C GLU A 125 0.57 8.04 -1.34
N LYS A 126 1.03 7.51 -0.20
CA LYS A 126 0.20 6.96 0.88
C LYS A 126 -0.56 5.68 0.52
N TYR A 127 -0.08 4.90 -0.46
CA TYR A 127 -0.53 3.52 -0.60
C TYR A 127 0.05 2.66 0.51
N ASP A 128 -0.79 1.83 1.12
CA ASP A 128 -0.48 0.97 2.26
C ASP A 128 -0.75 -0.49 1.85
N PHE A 129 0.32 -1.28 1.79
CA PHE A 129 0.25 -2.71 1.49
C PHE A 129 0.64 -3.51 2.73
N ARG A 130 -0.23 -4.42 3.15
CA ARG A 130 0.05 -5.40 4.21
C ARG A 130 0.49 -6.69 3.55
N ILE A 131 1.70 -7.12 3.89
CA ILE A 131 2.40 -8.18 3.17
C ILE A 131 3.02 -9.16 4.14
N SER A 132 3.39 -10.34 3.66
CA SER A 132 4.45 -11.17 4.26
C SER A 132 5.60 -11.21 3.28
N ALA A 133 6.81 -10.87 3.72
CA ALA A 133 7.98 -10.87 2.87
C ALA A 133 9.26 -11.20 3.62
N ARG A 134 10.21 -11.80 2.90
CA ARG A 134 11.54 -12.15 3.41
C ARG A 134 12.62 -11.34 2.69
N VAL A 135 13.71 -11.10 3.43
CA VAL A 135 14.86 -10.33 2.96
C VAL A 135 16.02 -11.28 2.66
N TYR A 136 16.74 -11.02 1.59
CA TYR A 136 17.93 -11.72 1.14
C TYR A 136 19.06 -10.71 0.90
N ASP A 137 20.31 -11.15 0.95
CA ASP A 137 21.43 -10.36 0.46
C ASP A 137 21.57 -10.44 -1.06
N ARG A 138 22.56 -9.75 -1.63
CA ARG A 138 22.81 -9.78 -3.08
C ARG A 138 23.25 -11.14 -3.61
N GLN A 139 23.72 -12.03 -2.73
CA GLN A 139 24.18 -13.38 -3.06
C GLN A 139 23.05 -14.43 -2.93
N GLY A 140 21.84 -14.02 -2.55
CA GLY A 140 20.69 -14.90 -2.36
C GLY A 140 20.64 -15.58 -0.99
N GLY A 141 21.50 -15.21 -0.06
CA GLY A 141 21.47 -15.71 1.31
C GLY A 141 20.33 -15.06 2.12
N LEU A 142 19.54 -15.86 2.81
CA LEU A 142 18.40 -15.40 3.60
C LEU A 142 18.83 -14.56 4.82
N GLY A 143 18.25 -13.39 4.99
CA GLY A 143 18.51 -12.45 6.08
C GLY A 143 19.61 -11.43 5.76
N ILE A 144 19.72 -10.42 6.60
CA ILE A 144 20.71 -9.34 6.47
C ILE A 144 22.07 -9.84 6.98
N PRO A 145 23.17 -9.73 6.22
CA PRO A 145 24.48 -10.16 6.67
C PRO A 145 24.97 -9.28 7.82
N ALA A 146 25.42 -9.92 8.90
CA ALA A 146 26.00 -9.24 10.05
C ALA A 146 27.43 -8.77 9.74
N ASP A 147 27.79 -7.58 10.20
CA ASP A 147 29.16 -7.05 10.12
C ASP A 147 30.01 -7.51 11.30
N ARG A 148 29.37 -7.75 12.46
CA ARG A 148 30.05 -8.24 13.66
C ARG A 148 29.14 -9.06 14.56
N GLN A 149 29.76 -9.97 15.30
CA GLN A 149 29.18 -10.67 16.42
C GLN A 149 29.79 -10.14 17.72
N LYS A 150 28.95 -9.75 18.68
CA LYS A 150 29.34 -9.30 20.02
C LYS A 150 29.80 -10.48 20.89
N SER A 151 30.45 -10.16 22.01
CA SER A 151 30.88 -11.16 23.00
C SER A 151 29.73 -11.98 23.59
N ASN A 152 28.52 -11.42 23.67
CA ASN A 152 27.31 -12.13 24.11
C ASN A 152 26.57 -12.85 22.96
N GLY A 153 27.22 -13.01 21.81
CA GLY A 153 26.69 -13.68 20.62
C GLY A 153 25.74 -12.85 19.76
N ALA A 154 25.30 -11.67 20.21
CA ALA A 154 24.40 -10.83 19.42
C ALA A 154 25.06 -10.32 18.13
N LEU A 155 24.27 -10.19 17.07
CA LEU A 155 24.70 -9.75 15.77
C LEU A 155 24.39 -8.26 15.58
N GLN A 156 25.28 -7.57 14.87
CA GLN A 156 25.06 -6.21 14.41
C GLN A 156 25.30 -6.10 12.92
N ALA A 157 24.47 -5.30 12.28
CA ALA A 157 24.59 -4.95 10.87
C ALA A 157 24.46 -3.44 10.71
N ASP A 158 25.36 -2.83 9.96
CA ASP A 158 25.33 -1.41 9.66
C ASP A 158 24.18 -1.08 8.70
N HIS A 159 23.88 0.22 8.61
CA HIS A 159 22.91 0.77 7.67
C HIS A 159 23.41 0.72 6.22
N ALA A 160 22.54 1.04 5.25
CA ALA A 160 22.87 1.19 3.83
C ALA A 160 23.38 -0.08 3.12
N LYS A 161 23.03 -1.28 3.60
CA LYS A 161 23.30 -2.53 2.89
C LYS A 161 22.32 -2.69 1.73
N GLU A 162 22.85 -3.01 0.56
CA GLU A 162 22.04 -3.41 -0.59
C GLU A 162 21.52 -4.84 -0.41
N LEU A 163 20.20 -4.99 -0.45
CA LEU A 163 19.46 -6.21 -0.12
C LEU A 163 18.38 -6.46 -1.19
N GLN A 164 17.78 -7.64 -1.13
CA GLN A 164 16.65 -8.04 -1.95
C GLN A 164 15.47 -8.44 -1.07
N LEU A 165 14.27 -8.00 -1.40
CA LEU A 165 13.02 -8.35 -0.74
C LEU A 165 12.21 -9.25 -1.69
N VAL A 166 11.65 -10.34 -1.17
CA VAL A 166 10.68 -11.17 -1.89
C VAL A 166 9.37 -11.13 -1.13
N ILE A 167 8.31 -10.68 -1.80
CA ILE A 167 6.95 -10.73 -1.28
C ILE A 167 6.42 -12.16 -1.44
N GLU A 168 5.90 -12.72 -0.37
CA GLU A 168 5.35 -14.08 -0.34
C GLU A 168 3.83 -14.07 -0.27
N ASN A 169 3.25 -13.04 0.34
CA ASN A 169 1.82 -12.86 0.43
C ASN A 169 1.45 -11.38 0.50
N VAL A 170 0.26 -11.05 0.01
CA VAL A 170 -0.39 -9.74 0.22
C VAL A 170 -1.70 -9.97 0.97
N GLU A 171 -1.74 -9.50 2.20
CA GLU A 171 -2.89 -9.62 3.09
C GLU A 171 -3.94 -8.55 2.79
N ALA A 172 -3.49 -7.31 2.53
CA ALA A 172 -4.36 -6.18 2.23
C ALA A 172 -3.65 -5.12 1.38
N VAL A 173 -4.42 -4.39 0.59
CA VAL A 173 -3.98 -3.21 -0.16
C VAL A 173 -4.89 -2.04 0.14
N GLY A 174 -4.41 -0.81 -0.02
CA GLY A 174 -5.24 0.36 0.10
C GLY A 174 -4.45 1.65 0.24
N THR A 175 -5.06 2.62 0.90
CA THR A 175 -4.42 3.89 1.28
C THR A 175 -4.34 4.01 2.79
N VAL A 176 -3.49 4.91 3.30
CA VAL A 176 -3.43 5.18 4.74
C VAL A 176 -4.83 5.56 5.26
N GLY A 177 -5.34 4.74 6.18
CA GLY A 177 -6.67 4.90 6.78
C GLY A 177 -7.78 4.09 6.13
N ARG A 178 -7.53 3.42 4.99
CA ARG A 178 -8.52 2.60 4.30
C ARG A 178 -7.88 1.41 3.58
N LEU A 179 -8.12 0.21 4.09
CA LEU A 179 -7.54 -1.05 3.60
C LEU A 179 -8.63 -2.02 3.18
N TRP A 180 -8.33 -2.81 2.14
CA TRP A 180 -9.14 -3.93 1.68
C TRP A 180 -8.28 -5.18 1.77
N SER A 181 -8.73 -6.16 2.54
CA SER A 181 -8.15 -7.49 2.52
C SER A 181 -8.67 -8.25 1.31
N ARG A 182 -7.90 -9.24 0.86
CA ARG A 182 -8.44 -10.23 -0.07
C ARG A 182 -9.66 -10.85 0.61
N THR A 183 -10.82 -10.84 -0.02
CA THR A 183 -11.93 -11.66 0.46
C THR A 183 -11.38 -13.09 0.42
N PRO A 184 -11.38 -13.85 1.53
CA PRO A 184 -11.04 -15.26 1.43
C PRO A 184 -12.01 -15.83 0.40
N ASN A 185 -11.49 -16.34 -0.71
CA ASN A 185 -12.27 -17.21 -1.55
C ASN A 185 -12.76 -18.31 -0.61
N HIS A 186 -14.04 -18.32 -0.31
CA HIS A 186 -14.72 -19.54 0.11
C HIS A 186 -14.68 -20.46 -1.11
N GLU A 187 -13.51 -21.05 -1.37
CA GLU A 187 -13.33 -22.17 -2.27
C GLU A 187 -13.19 -23.40 -1.37
N ASN A 188 -14.38 -23.99 -1.12
CA ASN A 188 -14.71 -25.37 -0.78
C ASN A 188 -13.83 -26.14 0.21
#